data_AF-A0A9E4M3I4-F1
#
_entry.id   AF-A0A9E4M3I4-F1
#
_cell.length_a   1.000
_cell.length_b   1.000
_cell.length_c   1.000
_cell.angle_alpha   90.00
_cell.angle_beta   90.00
_cell.angle_gamma   90.00
#
_symmetry.space_group_name_H-M   'P 1'
#
loop_
_entity.id
_entity.type
_entity.pdbx_description
1 polymer ?
#
loop_
_entity_poly.entity_id
_entity_poly.type
_entity_poly.pdbx_seq_one_letter_code
_entity_poly.pdbx_strand_id
1 'polypeptide(L)'
;MKCTFTNVADYTSGDGAAPFGWDDAEKWTYPELALRFAKQFPALAECGAGSDQAYADWFAGMMITARTGRLPIFSADYAIDLSAVSVPPPPRDSR
;
A
#
# COMPACT_ATOMS: atom_id res chain seq x y z
N MET A 1 -0.56 15.76 11.77
CA MET A 1 0.36 14.97 12.63
C MET A 1 1.47 14.48 11.71
N LYS A 2 2.75 14.79 11.98
CA LYS A 2 3.85 14.28 11.14
C LYS A 2 4.09 12.83 11.52
N CYS A 3 3.83 11.94 10.59
CA CYS A 3 4.06 10.52 10.76
C CYS A 3 5.53 10.20 10.57
N THR A 4 6.18 9.72 11.63
CA THR A 4 7.59 9.32 11.62
C THR A 4 7.67 7.86 12.05
N PHE A 5 8.09 6.99 11.13
CA PHE A 5 8.32 5.56 11.37
C PHE A 5 9.78 5.23 11.08
N THR A 6 10.41 4.50 12.00
CA THR A 6 11.83 4.09 11.89
C THR A 6 12.00 2.79 11.11
N ASN A 7 10.93 1.99 11.00
CA ASN A 7 10.91 0.72 10.28
C ASN A 7 10.00 0.85 9.05
N VAL A 8 10.58 0.67 7.88
CA VAL A 8 9.86 0.70 6.60
C VAL A 8 9.50 -0.74 6.24
N ALA A 9 8.23 -0.99 5.93
CA ALA A 9 7.81 -2.28 5.41
C ALA A 9 8.33 -2.42 3.98
N ASP A 10 9.39 -3.22 3.79
CA ASP A 10 9.99 -3.46 2.48
C ASP A 10 9.30 -4.65 1.80
N TYR A 11 8.89 -4.44 0.55
CA TYR A 11 8.21 -5.43 -0.27
C TYR A 11 8.48 -5.15 -1.75
N THR A 12 8.80 -6.20 -2.48
CA THR A 12 8.85 -6.23 -3.94
C THR A 12 7.99 -7.36 -4.47
N SER A 13 7.48 -7.24 -5.69
CA SER A 13 6.81 -8.36 -6.38
C SER A 13 7.71 -9.60 -6.50
N GLY A 14 9.03 -9.43 -6.39
CA GLY A 14 9.99 -10.54 -6.31
C GLY A 14 9.86 -11.42 -5.06
N ASP A 15 9.24 -10.92 -3.98
CA ASP A 15 9.02 -11.67 -2.74
C ASP A 15 7.87 -12.69 -2.88
N GLY A 16 7.13 -12.66 -3.99
CA GLY A 16 6.07 -13.60 -4.29
C GLY A 16 4.99 -13.61 -3.21
N ALA A 17 4.78 -14.79 -2.61
CA ALA A 17 3.78 -15.00 -1.57
C ALA A 17 4.32 -14.82 -0.14
N ALA A 18 5.55 -14.34 0.02
CA ALA A 18 6.20 -14.12 1.32
C ALA A 18 6.45 -12.62 1.59
N PRO A 19 5.41 -11.78 1.69
CA PRO A 19 5.58 -10.35 1.92
C PRO A 19 6.29 -10.08 3.24
N PHE A 20 7.18 -9.09 3.27
CA PHE A 20 7.93 -8.66 4.46
C PHE A 20 8.80 -9.78 5.09
N GLY A 21 9.12 -10.84 4.34
CA GLY A 21 9.82 -12.02 4.84
C GLY A 21 8.94 -12.95 5.68
N TRP A 22 7.61 -12.88 5.53
CA TRP A 22 6.70 -13.79 6.21
C TRP A 22 6.63 -15.15 5.52
N ASP A 23 7.24 -16.15 6.15
CA ASP A 23 7.07 -17.55 5.76
C ASP A 23 5.59 -17.95 5.87
N ASP A 24 5.12 -18.77 4.93
CA ASP A 24 3.76 -19.33 4.92
C ASP A 24 2.62 -18.31 4.84
N ALA A 25 2.88 -17.07 4.40
CA ALA A 25 1.87 -16.03 4.30
C ALA A 25 0.73 -16.38 3.33
N GLU A 26 0.95 -17.27 2.37
CA GLU A 26 -0.08 -17.83 1.49
C GLU A 26 -1.13 -18.67 2.21
N LYS A 27 -0.83 -19.16 3.42
CA LYS A 27 -1.74 -19.97 4.23
C LYS A 27 -2.67 -19.12 5.10
N TRP A 28 -2.41 -17.82 5.20
CA TRP A 28 -3.21 -16.91 6.03
C TRP A 28 -4.28 -16.21 5.22
N THR A 29 -5.39 -15.93 5.89
CA THR A 29 -6.47 -15.12 5.35
C THR A 29 -6.09 -13.64 5.33
N TYR A 30 -6.76 -12.84 4.50
CA TYR A 30 -6.51 -11.39 4.45
C TYR A 30 -6.65 -10.68 5.82
N PRO A 31 -7.64 -11.01 6.67
CA PRO A 31 -7.72 -10.43 8.01
C PRO A 31 -6.53 -10.79 8.91
N GLU A 32 -6.02 -12.04 8.81
CA GLU A 32 -4.85 -12.48 9.58
C GLU A 32 -3.58 -11.75 9.13
N LEU A 33 -3.39 -11.58 7.81
CA LEU A 33 -2.31 -10.79 7.24
C LEU A 33 -2.37 -9.33 7.72
N ALA A 34 -3.55 -8.72 7.68
CA ALA A 34 -3.73 -7.34 8.15
C ALA A 34 -3.43 -7.18 9.65
N LEU A 35 -3.89 -8.12 10.48
CA LEU A 35 -3.60 -8.11 11.92
C LEU A 35 -2.10 -8.27 12.18
N ARG A 36 -1.42 -9.13 11.42
CA ARG A 36 0.02 -9.35 11.54
C ARG A 36 0.81 -8.13 11.10
N PHE A 37 0.37 -7.45 10.05
CA PHE A 37 0.95 -6.18 9.60
C PHE A 37 0.86 -5.13 10.70
N ALA A 38 -0.32 -4.94 11.28
CA ALA A 38 -0.55 -3.98 12.36
C ALA A 38 0.28 -4.29 13.62
N LYS A 39 0.52 -5.57 13.92
CA LYS A 39 1.39 -5.99 15.05
C LYS A 39 2.87 -5.74 14.79
N GLN A 40 3.35 -5.99 13.58
CA GLN A 40 4.78 -5.88 13.25
C GLN A 40 5.20 -4.45 12.90
N PHE A 41 4.29 -3.67 12.32
CA PHE A 41 4.53 -2.29 11.90
C PHE A 41 3.51 -1.32 12.54
N PRO A 42 3.45 -1.24 13.88
CA PRO A 42 2.40 -0.48 14.57
C PRO A 42 2.41 1.01 14.21
N ALA A 43 3.58 1.64 14.11
CA ALA A 43 3.68 3.05 13.70
C ALA A 43 3.16 3.29 12.27
N LEU A 44 3.41 2.37 11.34
CA LEU A 44 2.86 2.46 9.97
C LEU A 44 1.34 2.28 9.99
N ALA A 45 0.84 1.32 10.75
CA ALA A 45 -0.60 1.07 10.88
C ALA A 45 -1.34 2.27 11.50
N GLU A 46 -0.77 2.89 12.53
CA GLU A 46 -1.30 4.12 13.13
C GLU A 46 -1.28 5.30 12.14
N CYS A 47 -0.21 5.41 11.35
CA CYS A 47 -0.09 6.47 10.35
C CYS A 47 -1.07 6.32 9.18
N GLY A 48 -1.40 5.08 8.80
CA GLY A 48 -2.43 4.78 7.82
C GLY A 48 -3.83 4.68 8.42
N ALA A 49 -4.00 4.87 9.74
CA ALA A 49 -5.29 4.72 10.39
C ALA A 49 -6.25 5.85 9.99
N GLY A 50 -7.46 5.47 9.60
CA GLY A 50 -8.49 6.40 9.16
C GLY A 50 -9.13 5.94 7.86
N SER A 51 -10.16 6.66 7.43
CA SER A 51 -10.81 6.41 6.16
C SER A 51 -10.26 7.37 5.11
N ASP A 52 -9.54 6.84 4.12
CA ASP A 52 -9.21 7.56 2.90
C ASP A 52 -10.10 7.03 1.76
N GLN A 53 -11.30 7.59 1.66
CA GLN A 53 -12.28 7.17 0.66
C GLN A 53 -11.76 7.42 -0.76
N ALA A 54 -11.01 8.50 -0.97
CA ALA A 54 -10.46 8.84 -2.28
C ALA A 54 -9.43 7.79 -2.73
N TYR A 55 -8.55 7.37 -1.83
CA TYR A 55 -7.61 6.27 -2.09
C TYR A 55 -8.35 4.95 -2.31
N ALA A 56 -9.36 4.63 -1.48
CA ALA A 56 -10.12 3.39 -1.60
C ALA A 56 -10.85 3.28 -2.96
N ASP A 57 -11.52 4.36 -3.40
CA ASP A 57 -12.24 4.40 -4.67
C ASP A 57 -11.27 4.29 -5.86
N TRP A 58 -10.14 5.00 -5.80
CA TRP A 58 -9.09 4.90 -6.81
C TRP A 58 -8.52 3.48 -6.90
N PHE A 59 -8.19 2.86 -5.76
CA PHE A 59 -7.64 1.51 -5.71
C PHE A 59 -8.65 0.48 -6.22
N ALA A 60 -9.93 0.64 -5.88
CA ALA A 60 -11.01 -0.20 -6.42
C ALA A 60 -11.09 -0.10 -7.95
N GLY A 61 -11.02 1.11 -8.51
CA GLY A 61 -10.97 1.33 -9.96
C GLY A 61 -9.76 0.64 -10.61
N MET A 62 -8.59 0.77 -9.98
CA MET A 62 -7.35 0.12 -10.43
C MET A 62 -7.47 -1.42 -10.42
N MET A 63 -8.10 -2.00 -9.40
CA MET A 63 -8.39 -3.44 -9.32
C MET A 63 -9.37 -3.91 -10.40
N ILE A 64 -10.38 -3.11 -10.74
CA ILE A 64 -11.28 -3.42 -11.85
C ILE A 64 -10.48 -3.44 -13.17
N THR A 65 -9.64 -2.44 -13.41
CA THR A 65 -8.75 -2.40 -14.59
C THR A 65 -7.83 -3.63 -14.64
N ALA A 66 -7.22 -4.00 -13.51
CA ALA A 66 -6.36 -5.18 -13.38
C ALA A 66 -7.06 -6.47 -13.82
N ARG A 67 -8.29 -6.66 -13.36
CA ARG A 67 -9.13 -7.83 -13.68
C ARG A 67 -9.51 -7.92 -15.16
N THR A 68 -9.42 -6.82 -15.91
CA THR A 68 -9.65 -6.83 -17.37
C THR A 68 -8.40 -7.22 -18.19
N GLY A 69 -7.33 -7.69 -17.53
CA GLY A 69 -6.09 -8.10 -18.18
C GLY A 69 -5.13 -6.94 -18.50
N ARG A 70 -5.38 -5.75 -17.95
CA ARG A 70 -4.48 -4.58 -18.04
C ARG A 70 -3.64 -4.51 -16.78
N LEU A 71 -2.36 -4.13 -16.85
CA LEU A 71 -1.51 -4.00 -15.67
C LEU A 71 -1.05 -2.54 -15.51
N PRO A 72 -1.72 -1.74 -14.66
CA PRO A 72 -1.28 -0.38 -14.36
C PRO A 72 0.09 -0.40 -13.68
N ILE A 73 1.04 0.37 -14.22
CA ILE A 73 2.37 0.54 -13.63
C ILE A 73 2.44 1.94 -13.01
N PHE A 74 2.81 2.01 -11.74
CA PHE A 74 3.06 3.25 -11.02
C PHE A 74 4.54 3.29 -10.67
N SER A 75 5.26 4.28 -11.19
CA SER A 75 6.66 4.52 -10.88
C SER A 75 6.84 5.96 -10.45
N ALA A 76 7.61 6.18 -9.39
CA ALA A 76 8.15 7.48 -9.06
C ALA A 76 9.67 7.39 -9.22
N ASP A 77 10.21 8.05 -10.23
CA ASP A 77 11.65 8.18 -10.52
C ASP A 77 12.28 9.38 -9.79
N TYR A 78 11.47 10.15 -9.07
CA TYR A 78 11.89 11.25 -8.20
C TYR A 78 11.90 10.82 -6.73
N ALA A 79 12.78 11.45 -5.95
CA ALA A 79 12.84 11.23 -4.50
C ALA A 79 11.49 11.60 -3.87
N ILE A 80 10.81 10.60 -3.30
CA ILE A 80 9.60 10.83 -2.51
C ILE A 80 10.05 11.30 -1.13
N ASP A 81 9.88 12.60 -0.86
CA ASP A 81 9.97 13.10 0.51
C ASP A 81 8.72 12.70 1.29
N LEU A 82 8.79 11.54 1.95
CA LEU A 82 7.74 11.01 2.82
C LEU A 82 7.37 11.95 3.98
N SER A 83 8.22 12.94 4.31
CA SER A 83 7.96 13.93 5.36
C SER A 83 7.06 15.09 4.92
N ALA A 84 6.83 15.23 3.60
CA ALA A 84 6.07 16.30 2.97
C ALA A 84 4.78 15.83 2.27
N VAL A 85 4.40 14.55 2.37
CA VAL A 85 3.35 13.97 1.52
C VAL A 85 1.94 14.39 1.95
N SER A 86 1.43 15.45 1.31
CA SER A 86 0.10 15.36 0.69
C SER A 86 0.26 14.43 -0.49
N VAL A 87 -0.28 13.22 -0.42
CA VAL A 87 -0.26 12.28 -1.54
C VAL A 87 -0.85 13.03 -2.75
N PRO A 88 -0.20 13.06 -3.92
CA PRO A 88 -0.81 13.71 -5.07
C PRO A 88 -2.19 13.09 -5.28
N PRO A 89 -3.26 13.89 -5.45
CA PRO A 89 -4.57 13.34 -5.72
C PRO A 89 -4.46 12.41 -6.93
N PRO A 90 -5.24 11.33 -6.96
CA PRO A 90 -5.22 10.40 -8.08
C PRO A 90 -5.35 11.19 -9.40
N PRO A 91 -4.65 10.77 -10.47
CA PRO A 91 -4.70 11.47 -11.75
C PRO A 91 -6.17 11.76 -12.11
N ARG A 92 -6.52 13.04 -12.28
CA ARG A 92 -7.87 13.38 -12.74
C ARG A 92 -8.06 12.75 -14.11
N ASP A 93 -9.16 12.04 -14.27
CA ASP A 93 -9.63 11.52 -15.55
C ASP A 93 -9.61 12.68 -16.56
N SER A 94 -8.64 12.64 -17.48
CA SER A 94 -8.58 13.55 -18.61
C SER A 94 -9.64 13.11 -19.61
N ARG A 95 -10.90 13.44 -19.30
CA ARG A 95 -11.96 13.53 -20.30
C ARG A 95 -11.78 14.77 -21.15
#